data_AF-A0A969F9H8-F1
#
_entry.id   AF-A0A969F9H8-F1
#
_cell.length_a   1.000
_cell.length_b   1.000
_cell.length_c   1.000
_cell.angle_alpha   90.00
_cell.angle_beta   90.00
_cell.angle_gamma   90.00
#
_symmetry.space_group_name_H-M   'P 1'
#
loop_
_entity.id
_entity.type
_entity.pdbx_description
1 polymer ?
#
loop_
_entity_poly.entity_id
_entity_poly.type
_entity_poly.pdbx_seq_one_letter_code
_entity_poly.pdbx_strand_id
1 'polypeptide(L)'
;TLDHPEMVGVNPEVAHEQMAGLNFSHHVAQAMEVGKLFHIDLNDQAFGRYDQDFRFGAVNLKSAFFLVKLLEDHGYDGSRHFDAHAYRTSDYEDVKAFARGCIRNYLILKEKVAQYNQDSDIQALLAQINADDSSMNGFMGAYSAAKAQALRAHSFDRVALGKRGQPYEQLDQLVIELLLGVR
;
A
#
# COMPACT_ATOMS: atom_id res chain seq x y z
N THR A 1 -22.85 -7.24 -16.77
CA THR A 1 -22.54 -7.11 -15.32
C THR A 1 -23.28 -8.21 -14.58
N LEU A 2 -22.96 -8.45 -13.31
CA LEU A 2 -23.75 -9.38 -12.47
C LEU A 2 -25.11 -8.76 -12.14
N ASP A 3 -26.13 -9.58 -11.85
CA ASP A 3 -27.50 -9.11 -11.53
C ASP A 3 -27.56 -8.38 -10.18
N HIS A 4 -26.69 -8.74 -9.25
CA HIS A 4 -26.57 -8.14 -7.91
C HIS A 4 -25.12 -7.74 -7.62
N PRO A 5 -24.58 -6.72 -8.33
CA PRO A 5 -23.17 -6.35 -8.22
C PRO A 5 -22.80 -5.86 -6.82
N GLU A 6 -23.72 -5.27 -6.06
CA GLU A 6 -23.52 -4.83 -4.67
C GLU A 6 -23.20 -5.97 -3.70
N MET A 7 -23.67 -7.20 -3.98
CA MET A 7 -23.41 -8.37 -3.14
C MET A 7 -22.07 -9.06 -3.46
N VAL A 8 -21.33 -8.56 -4.45
CA VAL A 8 -20.08 -9.17 -4.91
C VAL A 8 -18.94 -8.19 -4.74
N GLY A 9 -17.93 -8.62 -3.99
CA GLY A 9 -16.64 -7.97 -3.83
C GLY A 9 -15.51 -8.97 -4.06
N VAL A 10 -14.29 -8.55 -3.76
CA VAL A 10 -13.08 -9.33 -3.94
C VAL A 10 -12.45 -9.71 -2.60
N ASN A 11 -11.70 -10.81 -2.63
CA ASN A 11 -10.80 -11.28 -1.58
C ASN A 11 -9.40 -11.42 -2.20
N PRO A 12 -8.66 -10.32 -2.36
CA PRO A 12 -7.34 -10.37 -2.97
C PRO A 12 -6.32 -10.92 -1.96
N GLU A 13 -5.32 -11.61 -2.47
CA GLU A 13 -4.25 -12.23 -1.68
C GLU A 13 -2.89 -11.71 -2.13
N VAL A 14 -1.99 -11.49 -1.16
CA VAL A 14 -0.64 -10.93 -1.43
C VAL A 14 0.09 -11.75 -2.50
N ALA A 15 0.16 -13.08 -2.36
CA ALA A 15 0.92 -13.93 -3.26
C ALA A 15 0.40 -13.90 -4.70
N HIS A 16 -0.91 -14.02 -4.89
CA HIS A 16 -1.54 -14.06 -6.22
C HIS A 16 -1.18 -12.86 -7.10
N GLU A 17 -1.17 -11.65 -6.55
CA GLU A 17 -0.79 -10.45 -7.31
C GLU A 17 0.72 -10.39 -7.57
N GLN A 18 1.54 -10.80 -6.60
CA GLN A 18 3.00 -10.81 -6.72
C GLN A 18 3.51 -11.89 -7.68
N MET A 19 2.78 -13.00 -7.83
CA MET A 19 3.03 -14.02 -8.87
C MET A 19 2.92 -13.41 -10.27
N ALA A 20 1.98 -12.48 -10.48
CA ALA A 20 1.81 -11.74 -11.72
C ALA A 20 2.75 -10.53 -11.87
N GLY A 21 3.60 -10.26 -10.86
CA GLY A 21 4.51 -9.12 -10.88
C GLY A 21 3.88 -7.79 -10.44
N LEU A 22 2.68 -7.82 -9.88
CA LEU A 22 1.90 -6.61 -9.57
C LEU A 22 2.18 -6.09 -8.14
N ASN A 23 1.88 -4.80 -7.93
CA ASN A 23 1.94 -4.18 -6.61
C ASN A 23 0.61 -4.42 -5.88
N PHE A 24 0.64 -5.31 -4.88
CA PHE A 24 -0.54 -5.68 -4.10
C PHE A 24 -1.21 -4.49 -3.41
N SER A 25 -0.43 -3.58 -2.79
CA SER A 25 -0.98 -2.41 -2.09
C SER A 25 -1.77 -1.50 -3.04
N HIS A 26 -1.34 -1.35 -4.30
CA HIS A 26 -2.07 -0.56 -5.30
C HIS A 26 -3.38 -1.25 -5.71
N HIS A 27 -3.39 -2.57 -5.88
CA HIS A 27 -4.63 -3.31 -6.15
C HIS A 27 -5.60 -3.16 -4.97
N VAL A 28 -5.15 -3.38 -3.74
CA VAL A 28 -5.99 -3.19 -2.54
C VAL A 28 -6.54 -1.77 -2.46
N ALA A 29 -5.73 -0.74 -2.74
CA ALA A 29 -6.19 0.65 -2.77
C ALA A 29 -7.30 0.87 -3.81
N GLN A 30 -7.15 0.31 -5.02
CA GLN A 30 -8.19 0.36 -6.04
C GLN A 30 -9.46 -0.38 -5.60
N ALA A 31 -9.34 -1.56 -4.99
CA ALA A 31 -10.48 -2.31 -4.48
C ALA A 31 -11.22 -1.56 -3.36
N MET A 32 -10.50 -0.82 -2.51
CA MET A 32 -11.08 0.07 -1.50
C MET A 32 -11.79 1.26 -2.15
N GLU A 33 -11.15 1.92 -3.13
CA GLU A 33 -11.71 3.08 -3.84
C GLU A 33 -13.09 2.79 -4.44
N VAL A 34 -13.26 1.62 -5.06
CA VAL A 34 -14.53 1.22 -5.67
C VAL A 34 -15.49 0.50 -4.70
N GLY A 35 -15.14 0.41 -3.41
CA GLY A 35 -15.97 -0.21 -2.38
C GLY A 35 -16.14 -1.73 -2.54
N LYS A 36 -15.11 -2.43 -3.03
CA LYS A 36 -15.14 -3.86 -3.36
C LYS A 36 -14.17 -4.72 -2.58
N LEU A 37 -13.33 -4.17 -1.71
CA LEU A 37 -12.52 -4.95 -0.78
C LEU A 37 -13.41 -5.54 0.33
N PHE A 38 -13.94 -6.75 0.13
CA PHE A 38 -14.84 -7.40 1.10
C PHE A 38 -14.10 -8.29 2.09
N HIS A 39 -12.96 -8.84 1.68
CA HIS A 39 -12.06 -9.62 2.51
C HIS A 39 -10.62 -9.41 2.00
N ILE A 40 -9.63 -9.94 2.71
CA ILE A 40 -8.22 -9.90 2.28
C ILE A 40 -7.45 -11.07 2.87
N ASP A 41 -6.58 -11.68 2.07
CA ASP A 41 -5.69 -12.76 2.50
C ASP A 41 -4.23 -12.30 2.56
N LEU A 42 -3.62 -12.51 3.72
CA LEU A 42 -2.29 -12.00 4.08
C LEU A 42 -1.26 -13.13 4.13
N ASN A 43 -0.39 -13.17 3.14
CA ASN A 43 0.81 -14.00 3.09
C ASN A 43 1.99 -13.21 2.51
N ASP A 44 3.02 -13.87 2.01
CA ASP A 44 4.13 -13.23 1.32
C ASP A 44 4.70 -14.14 0.23
N GLN A 45 5.37 -13.55 -0.76
CA GLN A 45 5.73 -14.23 -1.98
C GLN A 45 7.03 -13.65 -2.57
N ALA A 46 7.91 -14.51 -3.07
CA ALA A 46 8.95 -14.05 -3.98
C ALA A 46 8.36 -13.92 -5.39
N PHE A 47 8.44 -12.73 -5.97
CA PHE A 47 7.80 -12.38 -7.25
C PHE A 47 8.08 -13.38 -8.38
N GLY A 48 7.05 -13.64 -9.21
CA GLY A 48 7.17 -14.43 -10.44
C GLY A 48 7.52 -15.91 -10.23
N ARG A 49 7.13 -16.49 -9.10
CA ARG A 49 7.34 -17.93 -8.78
C ARG A 49 5.99 -18.65 -8.64
N TYR A 50 6.06 -19.96 -8.37
CA TYR A 50 4.90 -20.71 -7.89
C TYR A 50 4.36 -20.07 -6.60
N ASP A 51 3.11 -20.34 -6.27
CA ASP A 51 2.48 -19.84 -5.06
C ASP A 51 3.13 -20.45 -3.80
N GLN A 52 3.78 -19.61 -3.00
CA GLN A 52 4.66 -20.04 -1.90
C GLN A 52 4.00 -19.98 -0.53
N ASP A 53 2.92 -19.20 -0.39
CA ASP A 53 2.18 -19.06 0.87
C ASP A 53 3.06 -18.76 2.09
N PHE A 54 4.09 -17.94 1.95
CA PHE A 54 4.93 -17.66 3.10
C PHE A 54 4.16 -16.86 4.16
N ARG A 55 4.58 -16.99 5.43
CA ARG A 55 4.03 -16.11 6.49
C ARG A 55 4.10 -14.64 6.06
N PHE A 56 3.10 -13.86 6.46
CA PHE A 56 3.04 -12.44 6.15
C PHE A 56 4.32 -11.70 6.54
N GLY A 57 4.97 -11.01 5.59
CA GLY A 57 6.22 -10.26 5.79
C GLY A 57 7.49 -11.12 5.92
N ALA A 58 7.50 -12.34 5.36
CA ALA A 58 8.67 -13.21 5.35
C ALA A 58 9.76 -12.80 4.34
N VAL A 59 9.36 -12.27 3.20
CA VAL A 59 10.18 -12.03 2.01
C VAL A 59 10.35 -10.53 1.79
N ASN A 60 9.26 -9.75 1.81
CA ASN A 60 9.31 -8.33 1.48
C ASN A 60 8.60 -7.46 2.55
N LEU A 61 9.36 -7.13 3.59
CA LEU A 61 8.88 -6.31 4.71
C LEU A 61 8.41 -4.91 4.29
N LYS A 62 9.02 -4.32 3.27
CA LYS A 62 8.66 -2.95 2.83
C LYS A 62 7.32 -2.94 2.10
N SER A 63 7.06 -3.91 1.23
CA SER A 63 5.75 -4.08 0.60
C SER A 63 4.67 -4.39 1.65
N ALA A 64 4.98 -5.29 2.60
CA ALA A 64 4.08 -5.58 3.71
C ALA A 64 3.77 -4.33 4.56
N PHE A 65 4.78 -3.49 4.84
CA PHE A 65 4.59 -2.23 5.54
C PHE A 65 3.60 -1.30 4.85
N PHE A 66 3.74 -1.07 3.53
CA PHE A 66 2.84 -0.18 2.80
C PHE A 66 1.41 -0.75 2.71
N LEU A 67 1.24 -2.06 2.67
CA LEU A 67 -0.08 -2.68 2.80
C LEU A 67 -0.68 -2.40 4.19
N VAL A 68 0.05 -2.66 5.27
CA VAL A 68 -0.45 -2.39 6.63
C VAL A 68 -0.76 -0.90 6.80
N LYS A 69 0.10 -0.01 6.27
CA LYS A 69 -0.15 1.43 6.26
C LYS A 69 -1.47 1.77 5.59
N LEU A 70 -1.71 1.26 4.39
CA LEU A 70 -2.96 1.47 3.65
C LEU A 70 -4.17 1.05 4.48
N LEU A 71 -4.16 -0.19 5.00
CA LEU A 71 -5.28 -0.76 5.76
C LEU A 71 -5.56 -0.01 7.07
N GLU A 72 -4.51 0.38 7.81
CA GLU A 72 -4.66 1.05 9.09
C GLU A 72 -5.02 2.54 8.93
N ASP A 73 -4.40 3.26 8.00
CA ASP A 73 -4.69 4.69 7.77
C ASP A 73 -6.10 4.93 7.22
N HIS A 74 -6.64 3.96 6.47
CA HIS A 74 -7.98 4.05 5.87
C HIS A 74 -9.04 3.26 6.65
N GLY A 75 -8.71 2.75 7.83
CA GLY A 75 -9.68 2.12 8.74
C GLY A 75 -10.38 0.90 8.13
N TYR A 76 -9.65 0.00 7.48
CA TYR A 76 -10.25 -1.26 7.03
C TYR A 76 -10.75 -2.06 8.24
N ASP A 77 -12.04 -2.37 8.27
CA ASP A 77 -12.71 -3.01 9.41
C ASP A 77 -12.84 -4.53 9.29
N GLY A 78 -12.47 -5.09 8.13
CA GLY A 78 -12.54 -6.53 7.88
C GLY A 78 -11.47 -7.35 8.60
N SER A 79 -11.55 -8.67 8.46
CA SER A 79 -10.59 -9.61 9.04
C SER A 79 -9.18 -9.38 8.47
N ARG A 80 -8.17 -9.54 9.33
CA ARG A 80 -6.78 -9.75 8.89
C ARG A 80 -6.57 -11.25 8.82
N HIS A 81 -7.03 -11.85 7.72
CA HIS A 81 -6.94 -13.29 7.52
C HIS A 81 -5.56 -13.65 6.98
N PHE A 82 -4.95 -14.70 7.54
CA PHE A 82 -3.65 -15.20 7.11
C PHE A 82 -3.86 -16.52 6.38
N ASP A 83 -3.99 -16.46 5.06
CA ASP A 83 -3.98 -17.65 4.20
C ASP A 83 -2.54 -17.96 3.80
N ALA A 84 -1.87 -18.77 4.62
CA ALA A 84 -0.44 -19.03 4.46
C ALA A 84 -0.10 -20.44 4.99
N HIS A 85 1.05 -20.96 4.56
CA HIS A 85 1.54 -22.27 4.90
C HIS A 85 2.85 -22.18 5.68
N ALA A 86 2.92 -22.91 6.80
CA ALA A 86 4.21 -23.21 7.42
C ALA A 86 5.09 -23.99 6.44
N TYR A 87 6.42 -23.90 6.59
CA TYR A 87 7.30 -24.67 5.73
C TYR A 87 7.00 -26.16 5.85
N ARG A 88 7.12 -26.89 4.74
CA ARG A 88 6.95 -28.36 4.72
C ARG A 88 7.85 -29.08 5.74
N THR A 89 8.98 -28.48 6.11
CA THR A 89 9.95 -29.01 7.07
C THR A 89 9.61 -28.73 8.53
N SER A 90 8.61 -27.89 8.81
CA SER A 90 8.21 -27.50 10.16
C SER A 90 7.56 -28.68 10.92
N ASP A 91 7.87 -28.78 12.21
CA ASP A 91 7.14 -29.64 13.14
C ASP A 91 5.93 -28.90 13.75
N TYR A 92 5.20 -29.54 14.66
CA TYR A 92 4.00 -28.96 15.27
C TYR A 92 4.28 -27.68 16.08
N GLU A 93 5.40 -27.59 16.78
CA GLU A 93 5.72 -26.39 17.56
C GLU A 93 6.12 -25.24 16.64
N ASP A 94 6.81 -25.54 15.54
CA ASP A 94 7.18 -24.56 14.54
C ASP A 94 5.96 -24.07 13.72
N VAL A 95 4.96 -24.91 13.47
CA VAL A 95 3.65 -24.47 12.92
C VAL A 95 2.98 -23.44 13.83
N LYS A 96 3.04 -23.61 15.15
CA LYS A 96 2.53 -22.59 16.08
C LYS A 96 3.39 -21.33 16.05
N ALA A 97 4.70 -21.46 15.86
CA ALA A 97 5.61 -20.32 15.72
C ALA A 97 5.31 -19.52 14.44
N PHE A 98 5.04 -20.21 13.34
CA PHE A 98 4.55 -19.65 12.08
C PHE A 98 3.27 -18.82 12.30
N ALA A 99 2.25 -19.41 12.92
CA ALA A 99 0.97 -18.73 13.16
C ALA A 99 1.14 -17.47 14.03
N ARG A 100 1.93 -17.56 15.11
CA ARG A 100 2.30 -16.38 15.93
C ARG A 100 3.09 -15.35 15.13
N GLY A 101 3.94 -15.80 14.21
CA GLY A 101 4.77 -14.97 13.35
C GLY A 101 3.94 -14.08 12.41
N CYS A 102 2.90 -14.61 11.78
CA CYS A 102 1.98 -13.83 10.95
C CYS A 102 1.38 -12.65 11.72
N ILE A 103 0.79 -12.94 12.90
CA ILE A 103 0.18 -11.93 13.77
C ILE A 103 1.22 -10.92 14.25
N ARG A 104 2.37 -11.41 14.72
CA ARG A 104 3.43 -10.56 15.26
C ARG A 104 3.98 -9.60 14.21
N ASN A 105 4.20 -10.07 12.99
CA ASN A 105 4.68 -9.23 11.89
C ASN A 105 3.68 -8.11 11.58
N TYR A 106 2.38 -8.43 11.48
CA TYR A 106 1.35 -7.39 11.28
C TYR A 106 1.37 -6.35 12.40
N LEU A 107 1.42 -6.77 13.67
CA LEU A 107 1.42 -5.85 14.81
C LEU A 107 2.66 -4.96 14.87
N ILE A 108 3.84 -5.50 14.58
CA ILE A 108 5.08 -4.71 14.48
C ILE A 108 4.95 -3.66 13.37
N LEU A 109 4.47 -4.07 12.19
CA LEU A 109 4.29 -3.15 11.07
C LEU A 109 3.24 -2.08 11.38
N LYS A 110 2.16 -2.41 12.08
CA LYS A 110 1.15 -1.45 12.56
C LYS A 110 1.78 -0.42 13.52
N GLU A 111 2.65 -0.85 14.42
CA GLU A 111 3.42 0.08 15.27
C GLU A 111 4.32 1.00 14.43
N LYS A 112 5.01 0.43 13.42
CA LYS A 112 5.81 1.21 12.47
C LYS A 112 4.98 2.23 11.68
N VAL A 113 3.74 1.90 11.33
CA VAL A 113 2.81 2.86 10.70
C VAL A 113 2.52 4.03 11.63
N ALA A 114 2.24 3.76 12.91
CA ALA A 114 2.04 4.82 13.89
C ALA A 114 3.28 5.72 14.04
N GLN A 115 4.48 5.13 14.07
CA GLN A 115 5.76 5.88 14.09
C GLN A 115 5.92 6.73 12.82
N TYR A 116 5.65 6.17 11.63
CA TYR A 116 5.74 6.87 10.35
C TYR A 116 4.83 8.10 10.33
N ASN A 117 3.60 7.96 10.83
CA ASN A 117 2.62 9.04 10.85
C ASN A 117 2.98 10.15 11.88
N GLN A 118 3.86 9.85 12.85
CA GLN A 118 4.30 10.80 13.88
C GLN A 118 5.70 11.40 13.61
N ASP A 119 6.48 10.81 12.70
CA ASP A 119 7.83 11.24 12.40
C ASP A 119 7.85 12.59 11.64
N SER A 120 8.41 13.61 12.27
CA SER A 120 8.40 14.98 11.74
C SER A 120 9.16 15.14 10.43
N ASP A 121 10.24 14.38 10.23
CA ASP A 121 11.07 14.51 9.02
C ASP A 121 10.37 13.86 7.83
N ILE A 122 9.75 12.69 8.04
CA ILE A 122 8.88 12.03 7.07
C ILE A 122 7.71 12.95 6.71
N GLN A 123 7.02 13.52 7.70
CA GLN A 123 5.89 14.41 7.45
C GLN A 123 6.31 15.71 6.73
N ALA A 124 7.49 16.26 7.02
CA ALA A 124 8.02 17.41 6.30
C ALA A 124 8.29 17.11 4.82
N LEU A 125 8.87 15.95 4.51
CA LEU A 125 9.09 15.51 3.12
C LEU A 125 7.76 15.28 2.40
N LEU A 126 6.78 14.65 3.05
CA LEU A 126 5.44 14.47 2.48
C LEU A 126 4.76 15.81 2.20
N ALA A 127 4.88 16.78 3.11
CA ALA A 127 4.33 18.13 2.90
C ALA A 127 5.00 18.83 1.71
N GLN A 128 6.31 18.68 1.52
CA GLN A 128 7.02 19.20 0.35
C GLN A 128 6.56 18.54 -0.96
N ILE A 129 6.44 17.21 -0.96
CA ILE A 129 6.01 16.42 -2.12
C ILE A 129 4.60 16.83 -2.54
N ASN A 130 3.68 16.90 -1.57
CA ASN A 130 2.26 17.19 -1.78
C ASN A 130 1.95 18.70 -1.81
N ALA A 131 2.96 19.58 -1.75
CA ALA A 131 2.73 21.02 -1.75
C ALA A 131 1.98 21.43 -3.02
N ASP A 132 0.81 22.05 -2.80
CA ASP A 132 -0.10 22.56 -3.82
C ASP A 132 -0.33 24.06 -3.57
N ASP A 133 -0.24 24.85 -4.63
CA ASP A 133 -0.51 26.30 -4.58
C ASP A 133 -1.96 26.63 -4.96
N SER A 134 -2.80 25.61 -5.15
CA SER A 134 -4.22 25.71 -5.50
C SER A 134 -4.48 26.36 -6.86
N SER A 135 -3.44 26.68 -7.64
CA SER A 135 -3.58 27.29 -8.97
C SER A 135 -4.40 26.42 -9.92
N MET A 136 -4.40 25.10 -9.70
CA MET A 136 -5.09 24.11 -10.53
C MET A 136 -6.50 23.76 -10.04
N ASN A 137 -6.98 24.30 -8.91
CA ASN A 137 -8.28 23.92 -8.32
C ASN A 137 -9.46 24.09 -9.28
N GLY A 138 -9.42 25.09 -10.18
CA GLY A 138 -10.45 25.31 -11.19
C GLY A 138 -10.61 24.17 -12.21
N PHE A 139 -9.59 23.32 -12.36
CA PHE A 139 -9.57 22.20 -13.29
C PHE A 139 -9.90 20.85 -12.62
N MET A 140 -9.93 20.79 -11.29
CA MET A 140 -10.19 19.55 -10.55
C MET A 140 -11.69 19.16 -10.55
N GLY A 141 -11.98 17.91 -10.14
CA GLY A 141 -13.33 17.37 -10.01
C GLY A 141 -13.89 16.79 -11.31
N ALA A 142 -15.22 16.73 -11.40
CA ALA A 142 -15.90 16.11 -12.56
C ALA A 142 -15.53 16.79 -13.88
N TYR A 143 -15.40 15.96 -14.92
CA TYR A 143 -15.12 16.38 -16.28
C TYR A 143 -16.18 17.37 -16.80
N SER A 144 -15.72 18.38 -17.53
CA SER A 144 -16.56 19.14 -18.45
C SER A 144 -15.76 19.57 -19.67
N ALA A 145 -16.42 19.70 -20.82
CA ALA A 145 -15.77 20.18 -22.04
C ALA A 145 -15.12 21.56 -21.83
N ALA A 146 -15.76 22.43 -21.06
CA ALA A 146 -15.25 23.75 -20.72
C ALA A 146 -13.96 23.69 -19.88
N LYS A 147 -13.91 22.86 -18.83
CA LYS A 147 -12.70 22.66 -18.02
C LYS A 147 -11.56 22.08 -18.86
N ALA A 148 -11.85 21.08 -19.69
CA ALA A 148 -10.86 20.46 -20.56
C ALA A 148 -10.30 21.47 -21.58
N GLN A 149 -11.15 22.31 -22.17
CA GLN A 149 -10.73 23.36 -23.09
C GLN A 149 -9.88 24.43 -22.39
N ALA A 150 -10.30 24.87 -21.20
CA ALA A 150 -9.56 25.84 -20.40
C ALA A 150 -8.18 25.29 -19.95
N LEU A 151 -8.12 24.03 -19.51
CA LEU A 151 -6.86 23.36 -19.13
C LEU A 151 -5.93 23.23 -20.33
N ARG A 152 -6.46 22.85 -21.51
CA ARG A 152 -5.68 22.76 -22.76
C ARG A 152 -5.13 24.11 -23.19
N ALA A 153 -5.84 25.20 -22.91
CA ALA A 153 -5.40 26.56 -23.22
C ALA A 153 -4.47 27.16 -22.14
N HIS A 154 -4.36 26.52 -20.97
CA HIS A 154 -3.53 26.99 -19.88
C HIS A 154 -2.04 26.88 -20.25
N SER A 155 -1.28 27.95 -20.02
CA SER A 155 0.16 27.99 -20.29
C SER A 155 0.94 27.56 -19.06
N PHE A 156 1.69 26.48 -19.18
CA PHE A 156 2.56 25.98 -18.11
C PHE A 156 4.02 26.39 -18.34
N ASP A 157 4.67 26.93 -17.31
CA ASP A 157 6.13 27.05 -17.28
C ASP A 157 6.75 25.67 -17.02
N ARG A 158 6.91 24.90 -18.09
CA ARG A 158 7.47 23.55 -18.06
C ARG A 158 8.91 23.52 -17.54
N VAL A 159 9.67 24.61 -17.70
CA VAL A 159 11.07 24.69 -17.24
C VAL A 159 11.10 24.88 -15.72
N ALA A 160 10.27 25.77 -15.18
CA ALA A 160 10.14 25.92 -13.73
C ALA A 160 9.59 24.63 -13.09
N LEU A 161 8.53 24.04 -13.67
CA LEU A 161 7.95 22.78 -13.17
C LEU A 161 8.96 21.63 -13.18
N GLY A 162 9.73 21.48 -14.25
CA GLY A 162 10.75 20.42 -14.36
C GLY A 162 11.94 20.58 -13.41
N LYS A 163 12.14 21.78 -12.83
CA LYS A 163 13.16 22.01 -11.80
C LYS A 163 12.70 21.65 -10.39
N ARG A 164 11.40 21.41 -10.18
CA ARG A 164 10.87 20.99 -8.88
C ARG A 164 11.30 19.55 -8.61
N GLY A 165 12.34 19.39 -7.80
CA GLY A 165 12.78 18.09 -7.32
C GLY A 165 11.74 17.44 -6.41
N GLN A 166 11.63 16.12 -6.50
CA GLN A 166 10.82 15.29 -5.61
C GLN A 166 11.76 14.44 -4.75
N PRO A 167 11.82 14.64 -3.42
CA PRO A 167 12.78 14.00 -2.54
C PRO A 167 12.41 12.54 -2.21
N TYR A 168 12.01 11.76 -3.22
CA TYR A 168 11.53 10.39 -3.02
C TYR A 168 12.62 9.47 -2.45
N GLU A 169 13.87 9.58 -2.91
CA GLU A 169 14.98 8.79 -2.37
C GLU A 169 15.22 9.07 -0.88
N GLN A 170 15.13 10.33 -0.46
CA GLN A 170 15.30 10.71 0.93
C GLN A 170 14.14 10.15 1.77
N LEU A 171 12.89 10.35 1.32
CA LEU A 171 11.72 9.80 2.00
C LEU A 171 11.80 8.27 2.13
N ASP A 172 12.21 7.61 1.06
CA ASP A 172 12.36 6.16 1.01
C ASP A 172 13.40 5.66 2.02
N GLN A 173 14.55 6.34 2.11
CA GLN A 173 15.59 6.01 3.07
C GLN A 173 15.11 6.18 4.52
N LEU A 174 14.33 7.22 4.83
CA LEU A 174 13.74 7.38 6.16
C LEU A 174 12.77 6.25 6.50
N VAL A 175 12.01 5.76 5.52
CA VAL A 175 11.15 4.57 5.70
C VAL A 175 11.99 3.34 6.01
N ILE A 176 13.12 3.14 5.31
CA ILE A 176 14.04 2.03 5.61
C ILE A 176 14.59 2.14 7.04
N GLU A 177 15.06 3.31 7.46
CA GLU A 177 15.57 3.54 8.82
C GLU A 177 14.52 3.23 9.89
N LEU A 178 13.28 3.68 9.66
CA LEU A 178 12.15 3.41 10.53
C LEU A 178 11.85 1.91 10.62
N LEU A 179 11.85 1.20 9.48
CA LEU A 179 11.63 -0.25 9.44
C LEU A 179 12.75 -1.04 10.13
N LEU A 180 13.99 -0.60 9.99
CA LEU A 180 15.15 -1.19 10.66
C LEU A 180 15.26 -0.81 12.13
N GLY A 181 14.43 0.13 12.61
CA GLY A 181 14.38 0.52 14.02
C GLY A 181 15.55 1.39 14.46
N VAL A 182 16.15 2.14 13.53
CA VAL A 182 17.23 3.11 13.81
C VAL A 182 16.70 4.56 13.80
N ARG A 183 15.38 4.71 13.91
CA ARG A 183 14.64 5.96 13.97
C ARG A 183 13.55 5.86 15.03
#